data_AF-A0A0B7AML3-F1
#
_entry.id   AF-A0A0B7AML3-F1
#
_cell.length_a   1.000
_cell.length_b   1.000
_cell.length_c   1.000
_cell.angle_alpha   90.00
_cell.angle_beta   90.00
_cell.angle_gamma   90.00
#
_symmetry.space_group_name_H-M   'P 1'
#
loop_
_entity.id
_entity.type
_entity.pdbx_description
1 polymer ?
#
loop_
_entity_poly.entity_id
_entity_poly.type
_entity_poly.pdbx_seq_one_letter_code
_entity_poly.pdbx_strand_id
1 'polypeptide(L)'
;MGSRQKVYEMKNPKESIQQELLDKKERDQDENVEKEAVGLKRNVSLLSGIALIIGTMIGSGIFISPKGMIEGCGSVGLTLILWCLCGILTTMGALVYAELGTMVPESGGEHAYLMYTFNKNRNGNVKVVHSKGSRSFSRAPAFLYDWVALFIIRPTMFAIMALALGTYAVKPFYPNCDPPAIVVKLVTGAAMCIIAFINSYSVKSATMVQNITTFT
;
A
#
# COMPACT_ATOMS: atom_id res chain seq x y z
N MET A 1 -15.19 1.73 -78.09
CA MET A 1 -15.70 2.91 -77.39
C MET A 1 -15.54 2.69 -75.89
N GLY A 2 -14.84 3.59 -75.18
CA GLY A 2 -14.92 3.65 -73.71
C GLY A 2 -13.69 3.24 -72.90
N SER A 3 -12.48 3.69 -73.23
CA SER A 3 -11.38 3.74 -72.26
C SER A 3 -11.72 4.74 -71.14
N ARG A 4 -12.02 4.25 -69.94
CA ARG A 4 -12.21 5.11 -68.74
C ARG A 4 -10.84 5.51 -68.19
N GLN A 5 -10.40 6.72 -68.49
CA GLN A 5 -9.37 7.42 -67.73
C GLN A 5 -9.89 7.59 -66.29
N LYS A 6 -9.21 6.96 -65.32
CA LYS A 6 -9.33 7.37 -63.92
C LYS A 6 -8.63 8.72 -63.80
N VAL A 7 -9.43 9.76 -63.60
CA VAL A 7 -8.97 11.09 -63.18
C VAL A 7 -8.32 10.90 -61.80
N TYR A 8 -6.99 10.99 -61.75
CA TYR A 8 -6.27 11.16 -60.49
C TYR A 8 -6.51 12.59 -60.03
N GLU A 9 -7.43 12.80 -59.09
CA GLU A 9 -7.48 14.03 -58.30
C GLU A 9 -6.16 14.14 -57.53
N MET A 10 -5.24 14.95 -58.05
CA MET A 10 -4.09 15.43 -57.29
C MET A 10 -4.63 16.31 -56.17
N LYS A 11 -4.87 15.71 -54.99
CA LYS A 11 -5.04 16.46 -53.74
C LYS A 11 -3.89 17.46 -53.65
N ASN A 12 -4.24 18.74 -53.55
CA ASN A 12 -3.29 19.85 -53.63
C ASN A 12 -2.10 19.58 -52.68
N PRO A 13 -0.83 19.58 -53.14
CA PRO A 13 0.32 19.21 -52.32
C PRO A 13 0.43 19.98 -51.00
N LYS A 14 -0.12 21.20 -50.96
CA LYS A 14 -0.15 22.01 -49.75
C LYS A 14 -1.12 21.46 -48.69
N GLU A 15 -2.25 20.88 -49.10
CA GLU A 15 -3.26 20.32 -48.19
C GLU A 15 -2.85 18.95 -47.65
N SER A 16 -2.15 18.13 -48.44
CA SER A 16 -1.59 16.86 -47.95
C SER A 16 -0.49 17.10 -46.90
N ILE A 17 0.37 18.09 -47.12
CA ILE A 17 1.41 18.50 -46.17
C ILE A 17 0.75 19.08 -44.90
N GLN A 18 -0.30 19.89 -45.05
CA GLN A 18 -1.03 20.44 -43.89
C GLN A 18 -1.66 19.33 -43.03
N GLN A 19 -2.24 18.31 -43.68
CA GLN A 19 -2.84 17.18 -42.97
C GLN A 19 -1.77 16.32 -42.27
N GLU A 20 -0.64 16.05 -42.91
CA GLU A 20 0.48 15.34 -42.28
C GLU A 20 1.07 16.10 -41.09
N LEU A 21 1.13 17.44 -41.16
CA LEU A 21 1.60 18.28 -40.06
C LEU A 21 0.61 18.30 -38.90
N LEU A 22 -0.70 18.28 -39.18
CA LEU A 22 -1.74 18.19 -38.15
C LEU A 22 -1.73 16.82 -37.47
N ASP A 23 -1.70 15.73 -38.24
CA ASP A 23 -1.61 14.36 -37.71
C ASP A 23 -0.31 14.16 -36.92
N LYS A 24 0.80 14.77 -37.36
CA LYS A 24 2.07 14.73 -36.63
C LYS A 24 1.98 15.52 -35.33
N LYS A 25 1.34 16.68 -35.35
CA LYS A 25 1.14 17.50 -34.15
C LYS A 25 0.22 16.82 -33.15
N GLU A 26 -0.84 16.14 -33.59
CA GLU A 26 -1.74 15.35 -32.74
C GLU A 26 -1.01 14.13 -32.15
N ARG A 27 -0.22 13.40 -32.95
CA ARG A 27 0.61 12.28 -32.44
C ARG A 27 1.68 12.74 -31.45
N ASP A 28 2.34 13.87 -31.71
CA ASP A 28 3.34 14.43 -30.80
C ASP A 28 2.69 14.95 -29.51
N GLN A 29 1.43 15.39 -29.58
CA GLN A 29 0.66 15.85 -28.42
C GLN A 29 0.15 14.67 -27.57
N ASP A 30 -0.34 13.59 -28.19
CA ASP A 30 -0.71 12.34 -27.50
C ASP A 30 0.51 11.64 -26.88
N GLU A 31 1.66 11.61 -27.57
CA GLU A 31 2.90 11.07 -27.00
C GLU A 31 3.40 11.86 -25.78
N ASN A 32 3.20 13.19 -25.77
CA ASN A 32 3.59 14.03 -24.62
C ASN A 32 2.60 13.87 -23.46
N VAL A 33 1.32 13.59 -23.73
CA VAL A 33 0.31 13.30 -22.69
C VAL A 33 0.51 11.91 -22.08
N GLU A 34 0.95 10.90 -22.86
CA GLU A 34 1.31 9.58 -22.32
C GLU A 34 2.64 9.57 -21.55
N LYS A 35 3.55 10.52 -21.81
CA LYS A 35 4.88 10.62 -21.17
C LYS A 35 4.95 11.50 -19.93
N GLU A 36 3.89 12.25 -19.59
CA GLU A 36 3.74 12.77 -18.22
C GLU A 36 3.35 11.62 -17.28
N ALA A 37 4.34 10.77 -16.97
CA ALA A 37 4.26 9.90 -15.82
C ALA A 37 3.93 10.78 -14.60
N VAL A 38 2.69 10.68 -14.11
CA VAL A 38 2.21 11.39 -12.92
C VAL A 38 3.07 10.95 -11.74
N GLY A 39 4.20 11.63 -11.56
CA GLY A 39 5.13 11.41 -10.47
C GLY A 39 4.73 12.29 -9.30
N LEU A 40 4.65 11.71 -8.10
CA LEU A 40 4.53 12.53 -6.89
C LEU A 40 5.76 13.44 -6.78
N LYS A 41 5.53 14.76 -6.65
CA LYS A 41 6.59 15.70 -6.26
C LYS A 41 7.17 15.24 -4.91
N ARG A 42 8.47 14.97 -4.85
CA ARG A 42 9.18 14.62 -3.61
C ARG A 42 9.22 15.84 -2.68
N ASN A 43 8.21 15.95 -1.81
CA ASN A 43 8.07 17.04 -0.84
C ASN A 43 8.17 16.58 0.63
N VAL A 44 8.78 15.41 0.89
CA VAL A 44 8.93 14.89 2.26
C VAL A 44 10.32 15.27 2.78
N SER A 45 10.36 16.12 3.80
CA SER A 45 11.59 16.44 4.55
C SER A 45 12.00 15.30 5.47
N LEU A 46 13.27 15.22 5.88
CA LEU A 46 13.78 14.18 6.80
C LEU A 46 12.95 14.10 8.09
N LEU A 47 12.68 15.26 8.70
CA LEU A 47 11.88 15.32 9.93
C LEU A 47 10.45 14.86 9.70
N SER A 48 9.83 15.24 8.57
CA SER A 48 8.50 14.78 8.19
C SER A 48 8.47 13.27 7.94
N GLY A 49 9.54 12.71 7.35
CA GLY A 49 9.70 11.27 7.15
C GLY A 49 9.83 10.52 8.47
N ILE A 50 10.67 10.99 9.39
CA ILE A 50 10.83 10.39 10.73
C ILE A 50 9.50 10.44 11.50
N ALA A 51 8.83 11.58 11.51
CA ALA A 51 7.53 11.73 12.18
C ALA A 51 6.47 10.79 11.58
N LEU A 52 6.46 10.61 10.26
CA LEU A 52 5.56 9.66 9.59
C LEU A 52 5.85 8.22 10.04
N ILE A 53 7.11 7.80 10.09
CA ILE A 53 7.47 6.45 10.53
C ILE A 53 7.09 6.23 12.00
N ILE A 54 7.36 7.18 12.88
CA ILE A 54 6.97 7.08 14.31
C ILE A 54 5.45 6.97 14.43
N GLY A 55 4.71 7.80 13.68
CA GLY A 55 3.24 7.81 13.70
C GLY A 55 2.60 6.54 13.13
N THR A 56 3.25 5.83 12.21
CA THR A 56 2.74 4.54 11.70
C THR A 56 3.15 3.35 12.57
N MET A 57 4.27 3.45 13.30
CA MET A 57 4.77 2.37 14.15
C MET A 57 4.13 2.35 15.54
N ILE A 58 3.93 3.52 16.17
CA ILE A 58 3.29 3.62 17.48
C ILE A 58 1.77 3.54 17.28
N GLY A 59 1.22 2.33 17.40
CA GLY A 59 -0.21 2.05 17.33
C GLY A 59 -0.81 1.64 18.68
N SER A 60 -2.11 1.29 18.66
CA SER A 60 -2.83 0.84 19.87
C SER A 60 -2.38 -0.53 20.41
N GLY A 61 -1.48 -1.23 19.70
CA GLY A 61 -0.88 -2.49 20.15
C GLY A 61 -0.18 -2.39 21.51
N ILE A 62 0.33 -1.21 21.90
CA ILE A 62 0.96 -1.00 23.21
C ILE A 62 0.01 -1.22 24.39
N PHE A 63 -1.30 -1.08 24.18
CA PHE A 63 -2.28 -1.30 25.25
C PHE A 63 -2.62 -2.78 25.44
N ILE A 64 -2.42 -3.60 24.39
CA ILE A 64 -2.81 -5.02 24.36
C ILE A 64 -1.61 -5.92 24.65
N SER A 65 -0.51 -5.70 23.94
CA SER A 65 0.65 -6.61 23.90
C SER A 65 1.32 -6.84 25.26
N PRO A 66 1.48 -5.84 26.16
CA PRO A 66 2.14 -6.07 27.45
C PRO A 66 1.40 -7.07 28.33
N LYS A 67 0.06 -7.04 28.33
CA LYS A 67 -0.75 -7.98 29.10
C LYS A 67 -0.49 -9.42 28.65
N GLY A 68 -0.55 -9.66 27.34
CA GLY A 68 -0.30 -10.99 26.77
C GLY A 68 1.13 -11.49 27.00
N MET A 69 2.13 -10.59 26.95
CA MET A 69 3.52 -10.96 27.24
C MET A 69 3.74 -11.34 28.70
N ILE A 70 3.20 -10.55 29.64
CA ILE A 70 3.37 -10.82 31.09
C ILE A 70 2.67 -12.13 31.47
N GLU A 71 1.46 -12.37 30.95
CA GLU A 71 0.72 -13.62 31.17
C GLU A 71 1.50 -14.85 30.66
N GLY A 72 2.20 -14.72 29.53
CA GLY A 72 3.04 -15.81 28.99
C GLY A 72 4.40 -15.97 29.68
N CYS A 73 5.01 -14.88 30.16
CA CYS A 73 6.36 -14.90 30.71
C CYS A 73 6.40 -15.09 32.24
N GLY A 74 5.34 -14.71 32.96
CA GLY A 74 5.24 -14.75 34.42
C GLY A 74 6.15 -13.78 35.18
N SER A 75 7.04 -13.05 34.50
CA SER A 75 7.97 -12.08 35.11
C SER A 75 8.06 -10.79 34.30
N VAL A 76 8.01 -9.66 35.02
CA VAL A 76 8.14 -8.31 34.43
C VAL A 76 9.54 -8.09 33.85
N GLY A 77 10.59 -8.56 34.53
CA GLY A 77 11.97 -8.40 34.04
C GLY A 77 12.20 -9.13 32.72
N LEU A 78 11.69 -10.36 32.60
CA LEU A 78 11.78 -11.14 31.36
C LEU A 78 10.97 -10.49 30.23
N THR A 79 9.80 -9.93 30.54
CA THR A 79 8.96 -9.19 29.59
C THR A 79 9.71 -8.00 28.99
N LEU A 80 10.42 -7.21 29.82
CA LEU A 80 11.20 -6.06 29.34
C LEU A 80 12.37 -6.47 28.46
N ILE A 81 13.08 -7.56 28.81
CA ILE A 81 14.17 -8.10 27.98
C ILE A 81 13.64 -8.53 26.62
N LEU A 82 12.51 -9.26 26.57
CA LEU A 82 11.89 -9.68 25.31
C LEU A 82 11.42 -8.49 24.46
N TRP A 83 10.94 -7.43 25.10
CA TRP A 83 10.57 -6.19 24.42
C TRP A 83 11.77 -5.56 23.72
N CYS A 84 12.91 -5.46 24.42
CA CYS A 84 14.16 -4.95 23.84
C CYS A 84 14.66 -5.84 22.69
N LEU A 85 14.61 -7.17 22.85
CA LEU A 85 15.01 -8.12 21.81
C LEU A 85 14.13 -8.00 20.56
N CYS A 86 12.81 -7.86 20.72
CA CYS A 86 11.89 -7.60 19.63
C CYS A 86 12.22 -6.28 18.90
N GLY A 87 12.55 -5.22 19.65
CA GLY A 87 12.98 -3.94 19.08
C GLY A 87 14.25 -4.07 18.22
N ILE A 88 15.26 -4.82 18.70
CA ILE A 88 16.50 -5.07 17.95
C ILE A 88 16.20 -5.86 16.67
N LEU A 89 15.44 -6.96 16.77
CA LEU A 89 15.06 -7.77 15.60
C LEU A 89 14.28 -6.96 14.56
N THR A 90 13.34 -6.12 15.00
CA THR A 90 12.56 -5.24 14.12
C THR A 90 13.46 -4.22 13.42
N THR A 91 14.47 -3.68 14.13
CA THR A 91 15.43 -2.73 13.55
C THR A 91 16.27 -3.39 12.46
N MET A 92 16.75 -4.62 12.68
CA MET A 92 17.47 -5.37 11.65
C MET A 92 16.60 -5.63 10.43
N GLY A 93 15.33 -6.01 10.63
CA GLY A 93 14.36 -6.16 9.54
C GLY A 93 14.14 -4.86 8.77
N ALA A 94 13.97 -3.74 9.46
CA ALA A 94 13.79 -2.43 8.85
C ALA A 94 14.98 -2.01 7.98
N LEU A 95 16.22 -2.30 8.40
CA LEU A 95 17.42 -2.04 7.60
C LEU A 95 17.43 -2.85 6.30
N VAL A 96 17.10 -4.14 6.36
CA VAL A 96 16.99 -5.00 5.16
C VAL A 96 15.91 -4.46 4.21
N TYR A 97 14.76 -4.04 4.74
CA TYR A 97 13.71 -3.42 3.94
C TYR A 97 14.11 -2.06 3.35
N ALA A 98 14.93 -1.28 4.06
CA ALA A 98 15.46 -0.01 3.54
C ALA A 98 16.45 -0.24 2.37
N GLU A 99 17.36 -1.21 2.50
CA GLU A 99 18.24 -1.62 1.40
C GLU A 99 17.42 -2.11 0.20
N LEU A 100 16.40 -2.92 0.43
CA LEU A 100 15.55 -3.44 -0.64
C LEU A 100 14.73 -2.33 -1.33
N GLY A 101 14.19 -1.38 -0.57
CA GLY A 101 13.44 -0.24 -1.10
C GLY A 101 14.30 0.77 -1.87
N THR A 102 15.61 0.85 -1.56
CA THR A 102 16.55 1.65 -2.35
C THR A 102 17.05 0.92 -3.61
N MET A 103 17.10 -0.42 -3.58
CA MET A 103 17.45 -1.24 -4.75
C MET A 103 16.33 -1.33 -5.79
N VAL A 104 15.07 -1.37 -5.36
CA VAL A 104 13.90 -1.54 -6.24
C VAL A 104 12.93 -0.36 -6.07
N PRO A 105 13.18 0.79 -6.73
CA PRO A 105 12.37 2.01 -6.61
C PRO A 105 11.08 1.94 -7.45
N GLU A 106 10.36 0.81 -7.35
CA GLU A 106 9.11 0.56 -8.08
C GLU A 106 7.91 0.67 -7.14
N SER A 107 6.76 1.09 -7.69
CA SER A 107 5.51 1.11 -6.93
C SER A 107 4.98 -0.32 -6.76
N GLY A 108 4.70 -0.72 -5.51
CA GLY A 108 4.15 -2.04 -5.20
C GLY A 108 4.70 -2.72 -3.95
N GLY A 109 5.70 -2.13 -3.29
CA GLY A 109 6.22 -2.63 -2.00
C GLY A 109 6.66 -4.09 -2.07
N GLU A 110 6.14 -4.91 -1.17
CA GLU A 110 6.48 -6.33 -1.04
C GLU A 110 6.16 -7.13 -2.31
N HIS A 111 5.08 -6.81 -3.02
CA HIS A 111 4.76 -7.44 -4.31
C HIS A 111 5.84 -7.14 -5.36
N ALA A 112 6.30 -5.89 -5.45
CA ALA A 112 7.37 -5.51 -6.37
C ALA A 112 8.70 -6.18 -6.01
N TYR A 113 9.00 -6.32 -4.72
CA TYR A 113 10.20 -7.01 -4.23
C TYR A 113 10.19 -8.51 -4.56
N LEU A 114 9.04 -9.17 -4.38
CA LEU A 114 8.88 -10.59 -4.74
C LEU A 114 8.98 -10.79 -6.25
N MET A 115 8.35 -9.92 -7.03
CA MET A 115 8.49 -9.95 -8.49
C MET A 115 9.94 -9.75 -8.92
N TYR A 116 10.68 -8.82 -8.29
CA TYR A 116 12.09 -8.56 -8.60
C TYR A 116 12.99 -9.77 -8.28
N THR A 117 12.85 -10.34 -7.08
CA THR A 117 13.69 -11.45 -6.60
C THR A 117 13.48 -12.72 -7.40
N PHE A 118 12.23 -13.08 -7.73
CA PHE A 118 11.90 -14.31 -8.45
C PHE A 118 11.92 -14.18 -9.99
N ASN A 119 11.98 -12.97 -10.56
CA ASN A 119 12.08 -12.75 -12.02
C ASN A 119 13.54 -12.71 -12.52
N LYS A 120 14.50 -13.13 -11.69
CA LYS A 120 15.90 -13.20 -12.08
C LYS A 120 16.09 -14.28 -13.17
N ASN A 121 16.34 -13.85 -14.40
CA ASN A 121 16.62 -14.73 -15.53
C ASN A 121 17.91 -15.53 -15.25
N ARG A 122 18.02 -16.75 -15.78
CA ARG A 122 19.10 -17.74 -15.54
C ARG A 122 20.54 -17.24 -15.79
N ASN A 123 20.73 -16.01 -16.27
CA ASN A 123 22.01 -15.42 -16.65
C ASN A 123 22.49 -14.30 -15.70
N GLY A 124 21.86 -14.13 -14.52
CA GLY A 124 22.33 -13.19 -13.48
C GLY A 124 22.03 -11.71 -13.73
N ASN A 125 21.66 -11.32 -14.95
CA ASN A 125 21.34 -9.94 -15.31
C ASN A 125 19.89 -9.60 -14.93
N VAL A 126 19.74 -8.56 -14.11
CA VAL A 126 18.47 -7.96 -13.70
C VAL A 126 17.81 -7.33 -14.93
N LYS A 127 16.69 -7.89 -15.39
CA LYS A 127 15.88 -7.27 -16.44
C LYS A 127 14.82 -6.41 -15.77
N VAL A 128 14.86 -5.11 -16.05
CA VAL A 128 13.85 -4.14 -15.60
C VAL A 128 12.46 -4.65 -15.95
N VAL A 129 11.56 -4.63 -14.96
CA VAL A 129 10.27 -5.37 -14.90
C VAL A 129 9.28 -4.99 -16.02
N HIS A 130 9.52 -3.93 -16.79
CA HIS A 130 8.64 -3.44 -17.86
C HIS A 130 8.57 -4.32 -19.12
N SER A 131 9.29 -5.42 -19.21
CA SER A 131 9.23 -6.30 -20.39
C SER A 131 7.96 -7.17 -20.35
N LYS A 132 6.88 -6.70 -21.00
CA LYS A 132 5.67 -7.45 -21.36
C LYS A 132 6.07 -8.78 -22.05
N GLY A 133 6.29 -9.86 -21.29
CA GLY A 133 6.63 -11.16 -21.87
C GLY A 133 7.33 -12.21 -21.00
N SER A 134 7.73 -11.91 -19.75
CA SER A 134 8.44 -12.92 -18.93
C SER A 134 7.49 -13.96 -18.32
N ARG A 135 7.72 -15.24 -18.62
CA ARG A 135 6.88 -16.38 -18.20
C ARG A 135 7.10 -16.75 -16.73
N SER A 136 6.07 -16.47 -15.96
CA SER A 136 5.32 -17.40 -15.08
C SER A 136 5.86 -17.85 -13.72
N PHE A 137 7.17 -17.90 -13.40
CA PHE A 137 7.55 -18.36 -12.05
C PHE A 137 7.47 -17.27 -10.97
N SER A 138 7.85 -16.03 -11.26
CA SER A 138 7.81 -14.93 -10.28
C SER A 138 6.40 -14.45 -9.92
N ARG A 139 5.44 -14.66 -10.82
CA ARG A 139 4.05 -14.23 -10.64
C ARG A 139 3.31 -15.02 -9.57
N ALA A 140 3.59 -16.32 -9.45
CA ALA A 140 2.94 -17.18 -8.47
C ALA A 140 3.24 -16.79 -7.01
N PRO A 141 4.50 -16.66 -6.55
CA PRO A 141 4.79 -16.29 -5.16
C PRO A 141 4.33 -14.87 -4.82
N ALA A 142 4.45 -13.92 -5.76
CA ALA A 142 3.97 -12.56 -5.56
C ALA A 142 2.43 -12.50 -5.45
N PHE A 143 1.71 -13.22 -6.31
CA PHE A 143 0.24 -13.33 -6.22
C PHE A 143 -0.20 -14.04 -4.94
N LEU A 144 0.48 -15.12 -4.55
CA LEU A 144 0.17 -15.84 -3.31
C LEU A 144 0.39 -14.97 -2.08
N TYR A 145 1.45 -14.16 -2.05
CA TYR A 145 1.66 -13.18 -1.01
C TYR A 145 0.50 -12.18 -0.96
N ASP A 146 0.11 -11.60 -2.10
CA ASP A 146 -1.01 -10.65 -2.13
C ASP A 146 -2.32 -11.30 -1.71
N TRP A 147 -2.57 -12.55 -2.11
CA TRP A 147 -3.76 -13.30 -1.70
C TRP A 147 -3.79 -13.48 -0.18
N VAL A 148 -2.69 -13.96 0.42
CA VAL A 148 -2.57 -14.11 1.87
C VAL A 148 -2.68 -12.74 2.55
N ALA A 149 -2.03 -11.72 2.03
CA ALA A 149 -2.06 -10.38 2.58
C ALA A 149 -3.48 -9.78 2.57
N LEU A 150 -4.23 -9.95 1.48
CA LEU A 150 -5.57 -9.39 1.31
C LEU A 150 -6.65 -10.16 2.07
N PHE A 151 -6.60 -11.49 2.10
CA PHE A 151 -7.63 -12.31 2.73
C PHE A 151 -7.36 -12.66 4.18
N ILE A 152 -6.09 -12.73 4.58
CA ILE A 152 -5.70 -13.20 5.92
C ILE A 152 -5.10 -12.04 6.71
N ILE A 153 -3.98 -11.47 6.25
CA ILE A 153 -3.19 -10.55 7.08
C ILE A 153 -3.95 -9.25 7.34
N ARG A 154 -4.37 -8.52 6.29
CA ARG A 154 -5.05 -7.22 6.42
C ARG A 154 -6.38 -7.31 7.18
N PRO A 155 -7.31 -8.25 6.86
CA PRO A 155 -8.55 -8.37 7.61
C PRO A 155 -8.33 -8.72 9.08
N THR A 156 -7.37 -9.61 9.37
CA THR A 156 -7.04 -9.99 10.75
C THR A 156 -6.48 -8.80 11.54
N MET A 157 -5.59 -8.00 10.93
CA MET A 157 -5.09 -6.77 11.55
C MET A 157 -6.23 -5.80 11.89
N PHE A 158 -7.13 -5.52 10.95
CA PHE A 158 -8.28 -4.65 11.22
C PHE A 158 -9.21 -5.21 12.30
N ALA A 159 -9.45 -6.53 12.29
CA ALA A 159 -10.31 -7.19 13.27
C ALA A 159 -9.73 -7.13 14.69
N ILE A 160 -8.43 -7.38 14.87
CA ILE A 160 -7.76 -7.29 16.18
C ILE A 160 -7.85 -5.85 16.72
N MET A 161 -7.56 -4.86 15.88
CA MET A 161 -7.61 -3.45 16.27
C MET A 161 -9.02 -3.01 16.65
N ALA A 162 -10.03 -3.46 15.91
CA ALA A 162 -11.43 -3.15 16.20
C ALA A 162 -11.96 -3.87 17.46
N LEU A 163 -11.53 -5.12 17.69
CA LEU A 163 -11.82 -5.86 18.92
C LEU A 163 -11.23 -5.18 20.15
N ALA A 164 -10.01 -4.66 20.02
CA ALA A 164 -9.39 -3.85 21.07
C ALA A 164 -10.22 -2.61 21.36
N LEU A 165 -10.57 -1.84 20.33
CA LEU A 165 -11.43 -0.65 20.46
C LEU A 165 -12.73 -0.97 21.20
N GLY A 166 -13.45 -2.02 20.79
CA GLY A 166 -14.70 -2.42 21.45
C GLY A 166 -14.50 -2.86 22.90
N THR A 167 -13.42 -3.61 23.18
CA THR A 167 -13.12 -4.05 24.55
C THR A 167 -12.83 -2.85 25.46
N TYR A 168 -12.00 -1.91 25.02
CA TYR A 168 -11.69 -0.71 25.80
C TYR A 168 -12.86 0.27 25.91
N ALA A 169 -13.71 0.37 24.88
CA ALA A 169 -14.90 1.20 24.92
C ALA A 169 -15.94 0.68 25.93
N VAL A 170 -16.07 -0.64 26.05
CA VAL A 170 -17.07 -1.28 26.93
C VAL A 170 -16.56 -1.43 28.36
N LYS A 171 -15.25 -1.60 28.59
CA LYS A 171 -14.68 -1.87 29.92
C LYS A 171 -15.09 -0.87 31.02
N PRO A 172 -15.19 0.45 30.79
CA PRO A 172 -15.64 1.40 31.81
C PRO A 172 -17.05 1.13 32.37
N PHE A 173 -17.94 0.51 31.57
CA PHE A 173 -19.30 0.17 31.98
C PHE A 173 -19.37 -1.14 32.78
N TYR A 174 -18.27 -1.90 32.84
CA TYR A 174 -18.13 -3.15 33.58
C TYR A 174 -16.88 -3.08 34.49
N PRO A 175 -16.88 -2.19 35.51
CA PRO A 175 -15.68 -1.95 36.33
C PRO A 175 -15.27 -3.15 37.19
N ASN A 176 -16.24 -3.92 37.68
CA ASN A 176 -16.01 -5.03 38.62
C ASN A 176 -16.16 -6.42 37.99
N CYS A 177 -16.43 -6.49 36.69
CA CYS A 177 -16.66 -7.74 35.99
C CYS A 177 -16.10 -7.69 34.57
N ASP A 178 -16.05 -8.85 33.92
CA ASP A 178 -15.66 -8.91 32.53
C ASP A 178 -16.87 -8.65 31.62
N PRO A 179 -16.72 -7.76 30.62
CA PRO A 179 -17.81 -7.44 29.73
C PRO A 179 -18.21 -8.68 28.93
N PRO A 180 -19.52 -8.98 28.80
CA PRO A 180 -19.98 -10.15 28.09
C PRO A 180 -19.57 -10.09 26.63
N ALA A 181 -19.07 -11.20 26.10
CA ALA A 181 -18.47 -11.28 24.76
C ALA A 181 -19.40 -10.79 23.64
N ILE A 182 -20.72 -10.97 23.80
CA ILE A 182 -21.71 -10.49 22.84
C ILE A 182 -21.72 -8.97 22.73
N VAL A 183 -21.63 -8.24 23.84
CA VAL A 183 -21.64 -6.77 23.86
C VAL A 183 -20.38 -6.23 23.22
N VAL A 184 -19.22 -6.80 23.56
CA VAL A 184 -17.93 -6.43 22.94
C VAL A 184 -17.99 -6.62 21.43
N LYS A 185 -18.47 -7.78 20.95
CA LYS A 185 -18.59 -8.07 19.51
C LYS A 185 -19.56 -7.12 18.79
N LEU A 186 -20.70 -6.80 19.40
CA LEU A 186 -21.68 -5.87 18.82
C LEU A 186 -21.12 -4.46 18.71
N VAL A 187 -20.48 -3.95 19.77
CA VAL A 187 -19.85 -2.62 19.77
C VAL A 187 -18.70 -2.55 18.77
N THR A 188 -17.84 -3.58 18.74
CA THR A 188 -16.78 -3.70 17.72
C THR A 188 -17.34 -3.70 16.31
N GLY A 189 -18.38 -4.51 16.03
CA GLY A 189 -19.01 -4.58 14.71
C GLY A 189 -19.61 -3.24 14.28
N ALA A 190 -20.32 -2.56 15.18
CA ALA A 190 -20.86 -1.23 14.94
C ALA A 190 -19.76 -0.20 14.64
N ALA A 191 -18.68 -0.19 15.42
CA ALA A 191 -17.54 0.70 15.20
C ALA A 191 -16.86 0.44 13.84
N MET A 192 -16.67 -0.82 13.46
CA MET A 192 -16.13 -1.18 12.14
C MET A 192 -17.01 -0.67 11.01
N CYS A 193 -18.34 -0.86 11.10
CA CYS A 193 -19.28 -0.37 10.10
C CYS A 193 -19.24 1.16 9.98
N ILE A 194 -19.17 1.88 11.11
CA ILE A 194 -19.07 3.35 11.13
C ILE A 194 -17.78 3.82 10.45
N ILE A 195 -16.63 3.23 10.81
CA ILE A 195 -15.33 3.58 10.22
C ILE A 195 -15.33 3.29 8.71
N ALA A 196 -15.85 2.12 8.30
CA ALA A 196 -15.97 1.77 6.89
C ALA A 196 -16.89 2.74 6.13
N PHE A 197 -17.99 3.17 6.73
CA PHE A 197 -18.89 4.16 6.16
C PHE A 197 -18.20 5.53 5.99
N ILE A 198 -17.50 6.03 7.02
CA ILE A 198 -16.76 7.30 6.93
C ILE A 198 -15.70 7.24 5.83
N ASN A 199 -14.93 6.14 5.78
CA ASN A 199 -13.87 5.94 4.80
C ASN A 199 -14.42 5.83 3.36
N SER A 200 -15.60 5.25 3.18
CA SER A 200 -16.25 5.14 1.85
C SER A 200 -17.00 6.39 1.42
N TYR A 201 -17.48 7.20 2.36
CA TYR A 201 -18.21 8.44 2.07
C TYR A 201 -17.28 9.61 1.71
N SER A 202 -16.18 9.81 2.44
CA SER A 202 -15.23 10.88 2.12
C SER A 202 -13.84 10.64 2.69
N VAL A 203 -12.86 10.50 1.78
CA VAL A 203 -11.44 10.37 2.14
C VAL A 203 -10.92 11.61 2.88
N LYS A 204 -11.45 12.81 2.57
CA LYS A 204 -11.08 14.06 3.25
C LYS A 204 -11.50 14.05 4.72
N SER A 205 -12.68 13.51 5.02
CA SER A 205 -13.18 13.34 6.39
C SER A 205 -12.35 12.32 7.16
N ALA A 206 -11.98 11.21 6.52
CA ALA A 206 -11.09 10.21 7.12
C ALA A 206 -9.72 10.80 7.50
N THR A 207 -9.11 11.60 6.60
CA THR A 207 -7.83 12.28 6.87
C THR A 207 -7.96 13.29 8.02
N MET A 208 -9.07 14.02 8.11
CA MET A 208 -9.33 14.94 9.23
C MET A 208 -9.41 14.19 10.56
N VAL A 209 -10.17 13.09 10.62
CA VAL A 209 -10.29 12.25 11.82
C VAL A 209 -8.93 11.71 12.24
N GLN A 210 -8.15 11.21 11.29
CA GLN A 210 -6.80 10.72 11.56
C GLN A 210 -5.89 11.79 12.16
N ASN A 211 -5.89 13.01 11.60
CA ASN A 211 -5.11 14.11 12.15
C ASN A 211 -5.51 14.43 13.60
N ILE A 212 -6.81 14.48 13.90
CA ILE A 212 -7.29 14.75 15.27
C ILE A 212 -6.82 13.67 16.24
N THR A 213 -6.96 12.39 15.87
CA THR A 213 -6.52 11.26 16.71
C THR A 213 -5.00 11.21 16.89
N THR A 214 -4.22 11.68 15.91
CA THR A 214 -2.76 11.73 16.04
C THR A 214 -2.30 12.89 16.95
N PHE A 215 -3.08 13.98 17.06
CA PHE A 215 -2.74 15.13 17.92
C PHE A 215 -3.37 15.10 19.32
N THR A 216 -4.43 14.31 19.55
CA THR A 216 -5.15 14.18 20.84
C THR A 216 -4.68 12.95 21.59
#